data_AF-A0A0X1KNC0-F1
#
_entry.id   AF-A0A0X1KNC0-F1
#
_cell.length_a   1.000
_cell.length_b   1.000
_cell.length_c   1.000
_cell.angle_alpha   90.00
_cell.angle_beta   90.00
_cell.angle_gamma   90.00
#
_symmetry.space_group_name_H-M   'P 1'
#
loop_
_entity.id
_entity.type
_entity.pdbx_description
1 polymer ?
#
loop_
_entity_poly.entity_id
_entity_poly.type
_entity_poly.pdbx_seq_one_letter_code
_entity_poly.pdbx_strand_id
1 'polypeptide(L)'
;MKWKNRGLGVLLVFLVLGPFLLTTGFSVLGEPILEVTKSPTRTLPVVSKSIALYLAKNELKSVPLMDFKGAEVGDGLVLFYFPDGRPGYYEVPILKGGEVTGVMFVPASKTMPPKWMEVFEGKELVSQSLDKIAERKGIKHYRYVALGGAMFGIQTEDGTIVDLAGREYKVDLKVPFKLSIESEKNTVLWTQLERDVFGSSSRKIIAGVPTWTSTDPGNASTKYPNNVGSVADPWDYWDGCSPIAASMVVAYYDSQFRTSYLRESIIDILHFTMGTNNET
;
A
#
# COMPACT_ATOMS: atom_id res chain seq x y z
N MET A 1 -36.78 14.57 16.00
CA MET A 1 -36.21 13.69 17.04
C MET A 1 -34.77 13.33 16.63
N LYS A 2 -33.81 13.70 17.50
CA LYS A 2 -32.44 13.17 17.66
C LYS A 2 -31.36 13.44 16.59
N TRP A 3 -30.49 14.39 16.97
CA TRP A 3 -29.09 14.64 16.61
C TRP A 3 -28.18 13.40 16.47
N LYS A 4 -27.06 13.53 15.72
CA LYS A 4 -25.70 13.57 16.33
C LYS A 4 -24.55 13.89 15.34
N ASN A 5 -23.90 15.01 15.63
CA ASN A 5 -22.46 15.23 15.74
C ASN A 5 -21.57 14.93 14.52
N ARG A 6 -21.40 15.94 13.66
CA ARG A 6 -20.20 16.12 12.84
C ARG A 6 -19.12 16.78 13.72
N GLY A 7 -18.34 15.98 14.44
CA GLY A 7 -17.10 16.43 15.05
C GLY A 7 -15.99 16.40 14.00
N LEU A 8 -15.87 17.48 13.22
CA LEU A 8 -14.78 17.70 12.28
C LEU A 8 -13.64 18.36 13.07
N GLY A 9 -12.69 17.57 13.56
CA GLY A 9 -11.46 18.07 14.17
C GLY A 9 -10.34 18.05 13.13
N VAL A 10 -10.25 19.08 12.29
CA VAL A 10 -9.05 19.36 11.49
C VAL A 10 -8.23 20.34 12.31
N LEU A 11 -7.10 19.89 12.86
CA LEU A 11 -6.16 20.75 13.57
C LEU A 11 -5.18 21.33 12.53
N LEU A 12 -5.45 22.55 12.07
CA LEU A 12 -4.56 23.31 11.19
C LEU A 12 -3.52 24.01 12.09
N VAL A 13 -2.27 23.52 12.09
CA VAL A 13 -1.17 24.13 12.83
C VAL A 13 -0.20 24.76 11.83
N PHE A 14 -0.18 26.08 11.79
CA PHE A 14 0.75 26.86 10.97
C PHE A 14 2.12 26.92 11.66
N LEU A 15 3.10 26.18 11.16
CA LEU A 15 4.51 26.33 11.53
C LEU A 15 5.17 27.32 10.57
N VAL A 16 5.25 28.59 10.98
CA VAL A 16 5.99 29.62 10.26
C VAL A 16 7.49 29.42 10.53
N LEU A 17 8.17 28.68 9.66
CA LEU A 17 9.64 28.58 9.66
C LEU A 17 10.22 29.69 8.77
N GLY A 18 10.72 30.74 9.42
CA GLY A 18 11.45 31.85 8.78
C GLY A 18 12.81 31.43 8.21
N PRO A 19 13.36 32.18 7.24
CA PRO A 19 14.31 31.66 6.27
C PRO A 19 15.76 31.73 6.78
N PHE A 20 16.51 30.65 6.56
CA PHE A 20 17.95 30.76 6.33
C PHE A 20 18.32 29.98 5.06
N LEU A 21 18.75 30.77 4.07
CA LEU A 21 19.35 30.33 2.82
C LEU A 21 20.70 29.66 3.09
N LEU A 22 20.92 28.48 2.51
CA LEU A 22 22.06 28.20 1.62
C LEU A 22 21.83 26.85 0.94
N THR A 23 21.81 26.90 -0.38
CA THR A 23 21.70 25.77 -1.31
C THR A 23 22.95 24.89 -1.25
N THR A 24 22.77 23.59 -1.06
CA THR A 24 23.48 22.55 -1.83
C THR A 24 22.60 21.30 -1.83
N GLY A 25 22.26 20.80 -3.01
CA GLY A 25 21.50 19.58 -3.18
C GLY A 25 22.37 18.37 -2.88
N PHE A 26 21.88 17.51 -2.00
CA PHE A 26 22.30 16.12 -1.91
C PHE A 26 21.06 15.27 -1.64
N SER A 27 20.76 14.37 -2.59
CA SER A 27 19.82 13.27 -2.37
C SER A 27 20.54 12.23 -1.51
N VAL A 28 20.22 12.19 -0.22
CA VAL A 28 20.61 11.07 0.65
C VAL A 28 19.36 10.23 0.86
N LEU A 29 19.28 9.13 0.13
CA LEU A 29 18.41 8.00 0.47
C LEU A 29 18.96 7.40 1.78
N GLY A 30 18.48 7.90 2.91
CA GLY A 30 18.64 7.23 4.19
C GLY A 30 17.55 6.18 4.32
N GLU A 31 17.88 4.90 4.18
CA GLU A 31 17.13 3.85 4.86
C GLU A 31 17.73 3.70 6.27
N PRO A 32 17.05 4.11 7.36
CA PRO A 32 17.38 3.63 8.68
C PRO A 32 16.47 2.43 8.98
N ILE A 33 16.85 1.24 8.48
CA ILE A 33 16.32 -0.02 9.01
C ILE A 33 17.19 -0.39 10.21
N LEU A 34 16.73 -0.03 11.40
CA LEU A 34 17.16 -0.65 12.64
C LEU A 34 15.93 -1.36 13.24
N GLU A 35 15.91 -2.69 13.15
CA GLU A 35 15.00 -3.53 13.92
C GLU A 35 15.33 -3.35 15.41
N VAL A 36 14.62 -2.45 16.07
CA VAL A 36 14.60 -2.37 17.53
C VAL A 36 14.01 -3.67 18.07
N THR A 37 14.71 -4.27 19.02
CA THR A 37 14.38 -5.53 19.70
C THR A 37 12.89 -5.56 20.03
N LYS A 38 12.14 -6.41 19.30
CA LYS A 38 10.69 -6.56 19.45
C LYS A 38 10.40 -6.98 20.89
N SER A 39 9.91 -6.03 21.70
CA SER A 39 9.03 -6.39 22.82
C SER A 39 7.93 -7.30 22.23
N PRO A 40 7.49 -8.37 22.92
CA PRO A 40 6.56 -9.35 22.36
C PRO A 40 5.17 -8.72 22.24
N THR A 41 5.02 -7.86 21.25
CA THR A 41 3.81 -7.14 20.94
C THR A 41 3.26 -7.81 19.71
N ARG A 42 2.19 -8.59 19.94
CA ARG A 42 1.17 -9.01 18.97
C ARG A 42 1.32 -8.22 17.67
N THR A 43 1.69 -8.86 16.56
CA THR A 43 1.93 -8.23 15.26
C THR A 43 0.78 -7.26 14.96
N LEU A 44 1.02 -5.97 15.17
CA LEU A 44 -0.05 -4.99 15.01
C LEU A 44 -0.32 -4.80 13.52
N PRO A 45 -1.60 -4.77 13.11
CA PRO A 45 -1.93 -4.62 11.72
C PRO A 45 -1.47 -3.25 11.20
N VAL A 46 -0.56 -3.28 10.23
CA VAL A 46 0.01 -2.10 9.57
C VAL A 46 -0.78 -1.80 8.30
N VAL A 47 -1.01 -0.51 8.02
CA VAL A 47 -1.61 -0.04 6.76
C VAL A 47 -0.58 -0.19 5.65
N SER A 48 -0.97 -0.70 4.48
CA SER A 48 -0.03 -0.82 3.36
C SER A 48 0.32 0.56 2.78
N LYS A 49 1.54 0.71 2.24
CA LYS A 49 1.98 1.95 1.57
C LYS A 49 1.02 2.37 0.44
N SER A 50 0.47 1.42 -0.32
CA SER A 50 -0.46 1.70 -1.41
C SER A 50 -1.78 2.32 -0.93
N ILE A 51 -2.31 1.83 0.19
CA ILE A 51 -3.52 2.40 0.81
C ILE A 51 -3.23 3.77 1.40
N ALA A 52 -2.06 3.95 2.04
CA ALA A 52 -1.66 5.25 2.55
C ALA A 52 -1.55 6.31 1.43
N LEU A 53 -0.91 5.96 0.30
CA LEU A 53 -0.85 6.82 -0.89
C LEU A 53 -2.22 7.10 -1.50
N TYR A 54 -3.10 6.09 -1.56
CA TYR A 54 -4.47 6.27 -2.03
C TYR A 54 -5.21 7.32 -1.19
N LEU A 55 -5.14 7.20 0.14
CA LEU A 55 -5.76 8.15 1.06
C LEU A 55 -5.17 9.54 0.91
N ALA A 56 -3.85 9.67 0.83
CA ALA A 56 -3.21 10.96 0.64
C ALA A 56 -3.67 11.65 -0.66
N LYS A 57 -3.74 10.89 -1.76
CA LYS A 57 -4.21 11.38 -3.07
C LYS A 57 -5.67 11.82 -3.01
N ASN A 58 -6.50 11.12 -2.23
CA ASN A 58 -7.90 11.48 -2.07
C ASN A 58 -8.07 12.72 -1.17
N GLU A 59 -7.32 12.79 -0.07
CA GLU A 59 -7.38 13.91 0.88
C GLU A 59 -6.96 15.22 0.21
N LEU A 60 -5.82 15.21 -0.51
CA LEU A 60 -5.31 16.37 -1.24
C LEU A 60 -6.32 16.94 -2.26
N LYS A 61 -7.15 16.06 -2.86
CA LYS A 61 -8.22 16.47 -3.78
C LYS A 61 -9.46 17.01 -3.06
N SER A 62 -9.74 16.49 -1.87
CA SER A 62 -10.96 16.78 -1.12
C SER A 62 -10.90 18.09 -0.34
N VAL A 63 -9.70 18.52 0.07
CA VAL A 63 -9.51 19.76 0.82
C VAL A 63 -9.04 20.85 -0.14
N PRO A 64 -9.83 21.92 -0.36
CA PRO A 64 -9.40 23.08 -1.13
C PRO A 64 -8.45 23.93 -0.29
N LEU A 65 -7.26 23.41 -0.01
CA LEU A 65 -6.15 24.21 0.53
C LEU A 65 -5.64 25.05 -0.63
N MET A 66 -5.94 26.35 -0.64
CA MET A 66 -5.51 27.26 -1.70
C MET A 66 -3.99 27.15 -1.94
N ASP A 67 -3.24 26.90 -0.88
CA ASP A 67 -1.79 26.79 -0.86
C ASP A 67 -1.28 25.56 -1.62
N PHE A 68 -2.06 24.47 -1.66
CA PHE A 68 -1.74 23.25 -2.41
C PHE A 68 -2.42 23.14 -3.77
N LYS A 69 -3.01 24.23 -4.28
CA LYS A 69 -3.62 24.21 -5.61
C LYS A 69 -2.58 23.84 -6.68
N GLY A 70 -2.88 22.80 -7.45
CA GLY A 70 -2.00 22.26 -8.49
C GLY A 70 -0.84 21.40 -7.95
N ALA A 71 -0.86 21.05 -6.67
CA ALA A 71 0.08 20.11 -6.09
C ALA A 71 -0.37 18.65 -6.31
N GLU A 72 0.58 17.73 -6.19
CA GLU A 72 0.39 16.29 -6.27
C GLU A 72 1.04 15.58 -5.09
N VAL A 73 0.61 14.35 -4.83
CA VAL A 73 1.23 13.49 -3.82
C VAL A 73 2.42 12.78 -4.43
N GLY A 74 3.60 12.94 -3.84
CA GLY A 74 4.77 12.16 -4.25
C GLY A 74 4.74 10.72 -3.72
N ASP A 75 5.47 9.82 -4.38
CA ASP A 75 5.41 8.38 -4.08
C ASP A 75 6.41 7.91 -2.99
N GLY A 76 7.24 8.81 -2.47
CA GLY A 76 8.18 8.50 -1.37
C GLY A 76 7.49 8.56 -0.02
N LEU A 77 7.38 7.45 0.71
CA LEU A 77 6.85 7.44 2.08
C LEU A 77 7.96 7.16 3.09
N VAL A 78 8.02 7.97 4.15
CA VAL A 78 8.89 7.74 5.31
C VAL A 78 8.04 7.30 6.50
N LEU A 79 8.45 6.23 7.20
CA LEU A 79 7.70 5.71 8.35
C LEU A 79 8.19 6.33 9.65
N PHE A 80 7.24 6.93 10.38
CA PHE A 80 7.40 7.41 11.75
C PHE A 80 6.78 6.43 12.72
N TYR A 81 7.45 6.22 13.85
CA TYR A 81 7.02 5.31 14.91
C TYR A 81 6.46 6.08 16.10
N PHE A 82 5.65 5.43 16.92
CA PHE A 82 5.41 5.90 18.28
C PHE A 82 6.64 5.63 19.16
N PRO A 83 6.79 6.32 20.31
CA PRO A 83 7.93 6.12 21.21
C PRO A 83 8.11 4.69 21.70
N ASP A 84 7.05 3.90 21.72
CA ASP A 84 7.05 2.47 22.08
C ASP A 84 7.44 1.54 20.91
N GLY A 85 7.75 2.10 19.74
CA GLY A 85 8.22 1.40 18.55
C GLY A 85 7.13 0.86 17.63
N ARG A 86 5.86 1.12 17.91
CA ARG A 86 4.77 0.77 17.00
C ARG A 86 4.75 1.71 15.78
N PRO A 87 4.32 1.26 14.59
CA PRO A 87 4.10 2.16 13.46
C PRO A 87 3.09 3.25 13.82
N GLY A 88 3.46 4.51 13.60
CA GLY A 88 2.62 5.68 13.87
C GLY A 88 2.02 6.23 12.58
N TYR A 89 2.86 6.85 11.75
CA TYR A 89 2.43 7.56 10.55
C TYR A 89 3.39 7.33 9.39
N TYR A 90 2.87 7.37 8.18
CA TYR A 90 3.65 7.64 6.98
C TYR A 90 3.69 9.15 6.75
N GLU A 91 4.88 9.71 6.65
CA GLU A 91 5.10 11.01 6.04
C GLU A 91 5.05 10.85 4.52
N VAL A 92 4.22 11.67 3.87
CA VAL A 92 4.02 11.67 2.42
C VAL A 92 4.24 13.09 1.87
N PRO A 93 5.14 13.28 0.89
CA PRO A 93 5.41 14.58 0.29
C PRO A 93 4.22 15.09 -0.51
N ILE A 94 3.96 16.39 -0.39
CA ILE A 94 3.10 17.14 -1.31
C ILE A 94 4.02 17.98 -2.19
N LEU A 95 3.95 17.75 -3.50
CA LEU A 95 4.85 18.30 -4.50
C LEU A 95 4.13 19.30 -5.40
N LYS A 96 4.79 20.39 -5.77
CA LYS A 96 4.30 21.34 -6.76
C LYS A 96 5.43 21.70 -7.72
N GLY A 97 5.29 21.32 -8.99
CA GLY A 97 6.37 21.47 -9.97
C GLY A 97 7.62 20.65 -9.63
N GLY A 98 7.45 19.52 -8.93
CA GLY A 98 8.55 18.65 -8.48
C GLY A 98 9.20 19.05 -7.16
N GLU A 99 8.88 20.22 -6.60
CA GLU A 99 9.41 20.68 -5.30
C GLU A 99 8.45 20.36 -4.15
N VAL A 100 8.99 20.03 -2.97
CA VAL A 100 8.19 19.85 -1.76
C VAL A 100 7.58 21.19 -1.36
N THR A 101 6.25 21.23 -1.27
CA THR A 101 5.48 22.39 -0.79
C THR A 101 4.73 22.10 0.51
N GLY A 102 4.67 20.82 0.90
CA GLY A 102 4.12 20.39 2.17
C GLY A 102 4.31 18.90 2.39
N VAL A 103 3.77 18.43 3.52
CA VAL A 103 3.78 17.03 3.91
C VAL A 103 2.42 16.64 4.47
N MET A 104 2.07 15.38 4.29
CA MET A 104 0.89 14.77 4.87
C MET A 104 1.31 13.55 5.70
N PHE A 105 0.86 13.52 6.95
CA PHE A 105 1.01 12.37 7.81
C PHE A 105 -0.26 11.51 7.74
N VAL A 106 -0.10 10.31 7.19
CA VAL A 106 -1.16 9.32 7.05
C VAL A 106 -0.98 8.23 8.10
N PRO A 107 -2.01 7.79 8.83
CA PRO A 107 -1.83 6.74 9.83
C PRO A 107 -1.25 5.45 9.24
N ALA A 108 -0.22 4.91 9.90
CA ALA A 108 0.39 3.63 9.57
C ALA A 108 -0.17 2.46 10.39
N SER A 109 -0.84 2.75 11.51
CA SER A 109 -1.50 1.74 12.34
C SER A 109 -2.98 1.60 12.02
N LYS A 110 -3.47 0.37 11.83
CA LYS A 110 -4.92 0.13 11.67
C LYS A 110 -5.74 0.36 12.95
N THR A 111 -5.07 0.56 14.10
CA THR A 111 -5.74 0.97 15.34
C THR A 111 -6.13 2.44 15.33
N MET A 112 -5.58 3.25 14.42
CA MET A 112 -5.96 4.65 14.24
C MET A 112 -7.06 4.81 13.19
N PRO A 113 -7.93 5.82 13.26
CA PRO A 113 -8.95 6.06 12.24
C PRO A 113 -8.31 6.45 10.88
N PRO A 114 -8.79 5.94 9.72
CA PRO A 114 -8.24 6.28 8.41
C PRO A 114 -8.23 7.78 8.05
N LYS A 115 -9.13 8.55 8.66
CA LYS A 115 -9.26 10.00 8.44
C LYS A 115 -8.41 10.85 9.39
N TRP A 116 -7.63 10.22 10.28
CA TRP A 116 -6.77 10.95 11.20
C TRP A 116 -5.46 11.36 10.51
N MET A 117 -5.57 12.27 9.55
CA MET A 117 -4.44 12.78 8.77
C MET A 117 -4.08 14.19 9.22
N GLU A 118 -2.79 14.50 9.19
CA GLU A 118 -2.26 15.84 9.48
C GLU A 118 -1.56 16.36 8.23
N VAL A 119 -1.83 17.62 7.85
CA VAL A 119 -1.24 18.25 6.66
C VAL A 119 -0.52 19.51 7.09
N PHE A 120 0.72 19.65 6.64
CA PHE A 120 1.59 20.78 6.96
C PHE A 120 2.16 21.38 5.68
N GLU A 121 2.23 22.71 5.64
CA GLU A 121 3.03 23.42 4.64
C GLU A 121 4.51 23.39 5.03
N GLY A 122 5.38 23.26 4.04
CA GLY A 122 6.81 23.17 4.27
C GLY A 122 7.59 22.98 2.98
N LYS A 123 8.81 23.51 2.94
CA LYS A 123 9.70 23.38 1.76
C LYS A 123 10.60 22.15 1.81
N GLU A 124 10.50 21.38 2.88
CA GLU A 124 11.28 20.18 3.14
C GLU A 124 10.43 19.16 3.90
N LEU A 125 10.86 17.90 3.86
CA LEU A 125 10.27 16.86 4.69
C LEU A 125 10.67 17.06 6.16
N VAL A 126 9.79 16.71 7.08
CA VAL A 126 10.07 16.63 8.52
C VAL A 126 11.21 15.64 8.78
N SER A 127 11.25 14.50 8.09
CA SER A 127 12.38 13.56 8.16
C SER A 127 13.70 14.22 7.78
N GLN A 128 13.74 15.02 6.71
CA GLN A 128 14.94 15.75 6.30
C GLN A 128 15.37 16.80 7.32
N SER A 129 14.42 17.52 7.94
CA SER A 129 14.74 18.46 9.03
C SER A 129 15.33 17.74 10.25
N LEU A 130 14.82 16.54 10.55
CA LEU A 130 15.28 15.69 11.63
C LEU A 130 16.67 15.10 11.35
N ASP A 131 16.98 14.73 10.10
CA ASP A 131 18.31 14.28 9.70
C ASP A 131 19.36 15.35 9.95
N LYS A 132 19.06 16.60 9.61
CA LYS A 132 19.94 17.76 9.89
C LYS A 132 20.17 17.95 11.40
N ILE A 133 19.17 17.63 12.23
CA ILE A 133 19.32 17.68 13.70
C ILE A 133 20.23 16.55 14.18
N ALA A 134 20.00 15.33 13.69
CA ALA A 134 20.84 14.18 14.01
C ALA A 134 22.30 14.43 13.65
N GLU A 135 22.55 14.95 12.44
CA GLU A 135 23.89 15.29 11.95
C GLU A 135 24.57 16.33 12.86
N ARG A 136 23.90 17.45 13.14
CA ARG A 136 24.44 18.51 14.02
C ARG A 136 24.76 18.02 15.44
N LYS A 137 24.01 17.02 15.93
CA LYS A 137 24.23 16.41 17.25
C LYS A 137 25.17 15.21 17.22
N GLY A 138 25.66 14.79 16.05
CA GLY A 138 26.51 13.61 15.90
C GLY A 138 25.79 12.28 16.19
N ILE A 139 24.46 12.24 16.07
CA ILE A 139 23.64 11.06 16.31
C ILE A 139 23.62 10.21 15.03
N LYS A 140 24.17 9.00 15.10
CA LYS A 140 24.30 8.09 13.94
C LYS A 140 23.19 7.04 13.84
N HIS A 141 22.60 6.66 14.98
CA HIS A 141 21.60 5.60 15.06
C HIS A 141 20.34 6.15 15.73
N TYR A 142 19.27 6.23 14.95
CA TYR A 142 17.98 6.74 15.41
C TYR A 142 16.85 6.23 14.53
N ARG A 143 15.61 6.39 15.04
CA ARG A 143 14.37 6.23 14.28
C ARG A 143 13.55 7.51 14.36
N TYR A 144 12.78 7.80 13.31
CA TYR A 144 11.81 8.89 13.37
C TYR A 144 10.63 8.53 14.28
N VAL A 145 10.23 9.47 15.12
CA VAL A 145 9.11 9.29 16.05
C VAL A 145 8.09 10.41 15.96
N ALA A 146 6.83 10.06 16.17
CA ALA A 146 5.72 10.98 16.36
C ALA A 146 5.24 10.90 17.82
N LEU A 147 5.22 12.04 18.50
CA LEU A 147 4.76 12.18 19.88
C LEU A 147 3.26 12.51 19.97
N GLY A 148 2.58 12.61 18.82
CA GLY A 148 1.18 13.04 18.68
C GLY A 148 1.05 14.56 18.51
N GLY A 149 -0.06 15.01 17.90
CA GLY A 149 -0.41 16.42 17.77
C GLY A 149 0.67 17.28 17.10
N ALA A 150 1.13 16.89 15.89
CA ALA A 150 2.18 17.58 15.14
C ALA A 150 3.58 17.64 15.80
N MET A 151 3.85 16.82 16.83
CA MET A 151 5.18 16.76 17.45
C MET A 151 5.99 15.58 16.91
N PHE A 152 7.14 15.88 16.31
CA PHE A 152 8.02 14.91 15.67
C PHE A 152 9.45 15.02 16.20
N GLY A 153 10.18 13.91 16.16
CA GLY A 153 11.55 13.82 16.65
C GLY A 153 12.32 12.62 16.11
N ILE A 154 13.58 12.53 16.53
CA ILE A 154 14.40 11.32 16.40
C ILE A 154 14.51 10.66 17.77
N GLN A 155 14.41 9.34 17.82
CA GLN A 155 14.62 8.55 19.04
C GLN A 155 15.87 7.70 18.89
N THR A 156 16.78 7.82 19.86
CA THR A 156 18.00 7.03 19.97
C THR A 156 17.76 5.75 20.78
N GLU A 157 18.75 4.84 20.76
CA GLU A 157 18.64 3.51 21.40
C GLU A 157 18.41 3.57 22.91
N ASP A 158 18.91 4.62 23.58
CA ASP A 158 18.76 4.79 25.02
C ASP A 158 17.39 5.36 25.45
N GLY A 159 16.48 5.56 24.47
CA GLY A 159 15.14 6.11 24.67
C GLY A 159 15.10 7.64 24.68
N THR A 160 16.22 8.33 24.42
CA THR A 160 16.25 9.79 24.30
C THR A 160 15.65 10.21 22.96
N ILE A 161 14.71 11.14 23.03
CA ILE A 161 14.04 11.76 21.89
C ILE A 161 14.54 13.19 21.74
N VAL A 162 14.94 13.57 20.52
CA VAL A 162 15.27 14.94 20.15
C VAL A 162 14.21 15.45 19.18
N ASP A 163 13.50 16.52 19.53
CA ASP A 163 12.46 17.08 18.68
C ASP A 163 13.00 18.04 17.60
N LEU A 164 12.11 18.54 16.74
CA LEU A 164 12.44 19.53 15.70
C LEU A 164 13.03 20.85 16.24
N ALA A 165 12.80 21.20 17.51
CA ALA A 165 13.39 22.35 18.16
C ALA A 165 14.76 22.03 18.81
N GLY A 166 15.23 20.78 18.68
CA GLY A 166 16.47 20.30 19.28
C GLY A 166 16.36 20.00 20.78
N ARG A 167 15.15 20.02 21.35
CA ARG A 167 14.89 19.72 22.76
C ARG A 167 14.95 18.22 22.99
N GLU A 168 15.50 17.83 24.13
CA GLU A 168 15.72 16.44 24.48
C GLU A 168 14.76 15.98 25.57
N TYR A 169 14.20 14.79 25.39
CA TYR A 169 13.26 14.17 26.31
C TYR A 169 13.64 12.71 26.50
N LYS A 170 13.60 12.22 27.73
CA LYS A 170 13.77 10.80 28.00
C LYS A 170 12.42 10.14 28.12
N VAL A 171 12.16 9.12 27.30
CA VAL A 171 10.94 8.32 27.38
C VAL A 171 11.26 6.96 27.97
N ASP A 172 10.44 6.53 28.93
CA ASP A 172 10.49 5.16 29.42
C ASP A 172 9.83 4.23 28.38
N LEU A 173 10.66 3.44 27.70
CA LEU A 173 10.23 2.47 26.68
C LEU A 173 9.30 1.37 27.24
N LYS A 174 9.24 1.22 28.57
CA LYS A 174 8.35 0.25 29.23
C LYS A 174 6.93 0.79 29.40
N VAL A 175 6.74 2.09 29.31
CA VAL A 175 5.42 2.71 29.42
C VAL A 175 4.74 2.64 28.06
N PRO A 176 3.57 1.99 27.95
CA PRO A 176 2.86 1.90 26.68
C PRO A 176 2.43 3.29 26.23
N PHE A 177 2.85 3.70 25.03
CA PHE A 177 2.37 4.91 24.40
C PHE A 177 1.02 4.60 23.75
N LYS A 178 -0.02 5.39 24.03
CA LYS A 178 -1.33 5.17 23.41
C LYS A 178 -2.04 6.49 23.18
N LEU A 179 -2.46 6.73 21.94
CA LEU A 179 -3.32 7.87 21.63
C LEU A 179 -4.77 7.51 22.00
N SER A 180 -5.52 8.50 22.50
CA SER A 180 -6.93 8.33 22.89
C SER A 180 -7.84 7.92 21.71
N ILE A 181 -7.42 8.24 20.48
CA ILE A 181 -8.10 7.89 19.24
C ILE A 181 -7.91 6.42 18.82
N GLU A 182 -6.98 5.70 19.45
CA GLU A 182 -6.67 4.32 19.09
C GLU A 182 -7.77 3.36 19.58
N SER A 183 -8.28 2.53 18.66
CA SER A 183 -9.28 1.53 18.93
C SER A 183 -9.18 0.35 17.97
N GLU A 184 -9.33 -0.87 18.49
CA GLU A 184 -9.48 -2.08 17.67
C GLU A 184 -10.67 -1.97 16.70
N LYS A 185 -11.70 -1.18 17.04
CA LYS A 185 -12.84 -0.94 16.15
C LYS A 185 -12.46 -0.24 14.84
N ASN A 186 -11.35 0.50 14.82
CA ASN A 186 -10.87 1.17 13.61
C ASN A 186 -10.37 0.17 12.56
N THR A 187 -9.95 -1.03 12.96
CA THR A 187 -9.52 -2.08 12.02
C THR A 187 -10.62 -2.45 11.02
N VAL A 188 -11.89 -2.44 11.45
CA VAL A 188 -13.05 -2.68 10.58
C VAL A 188 -13.18 -1.59 9.51
N LEU A 189 -12.92 -0.33 9.86
CA LEU A 189 -12.94 0.79 8.91
C LEU A 189 -11.85 0.63 7.86
N TRP A 190 -10.67 0.17 8.27
CA TRP A 190 -9.58 -0.12 7.34
C TRP A 190 -9.90 -1.27 6.40
N THR A 191 -10.44 -2.39 6.93
CA THR A 191 -10.83 -3.52 6.08
C THR A 191 -11.90 -3.13 5.06
N GLN A 192 -12.85 -2.28 5.46
CA GLN A 192 -13.86 -1.76 4.53
C GLN A 192 -13.22 -0.88 3.46
N LEU A 193 -12.35 0.06 3.85
CA LEU A 193 -11.63 0.93 2.91
C LEU A 193 -10.79 0.11 1.92
N GLU A 194 -10.02 -0.86 2.41
CA GLU A 194 -9.20 -1.75 1.57
C GLU A 194 -10.07 -2.50 0.56
N ARG A 195 -11.22 -3.01 1.00
CA ARG A 195 -12.19 -3.65 0.09
C ARG A 195 -12.76 -2.68 -0.92
N ASP A 196 -13.08 -1.45 -0.54
CA ASP A 196 -13.64 -0.47 -1.48
C ASP A 196 -12.59 -0.05 -2.53
N VAL A 197 -11.33 0.11 -2.10
CA VAL A 197 -10.20 0.45 -2.98
C VAL A 197 -9.89 -0.70 -3.93
N PHE A 198 -9.66 -1.92 -3.41
CA PHE A 198 -9.25 -3.08 -4.23
C PHE A 198 -10.43 -3.80 -4.90
N GLY A 199 -11.63 -3.72 -4.33
CA GLY A 199 -12.87 -4.27 -4.89
C GLY A 199 -13.44 -3.43 -6.03
N SER A 200 -12.94 -2.21 -6.22
CA SER A 200 -13.16 -1.41 -7.43
C SER A 200 -12.30 -1.87 -8.61
N SER A 201 -11.95 -3.16 -8.69
CA SER A 201 -11.33 -3.73 -9.89
C SER A 201 -12.19 -3.36 -11.09
N SER A 202 -11.67 -2.53 -11.99
CA SER A 202 -12.35 -2.20 -13.23
C SER A 202 -12.53 -3.50 -13.99
N ARG A 203 -13.75 -4.04 -13.95
CA ARG A 203 -14.10 -5.24 -14.71
C ARG A 203 -14.04 -4.87 -16.18
N LYS A 204 -12.89 -5.08 -16.80
CA LYS A 204 -12.72 -4.91 -18.24
C LYS A 204 -13.33 -6.14 -18.90
N ILE A 205 -14.61 -6.04 -19.26
CA ILE A 205 -15.31 -7.09 -19.99
C ILE A 205 -14.82 -7.04 -21.44
N ILE A 206 -14.16 -8.10 -21.89
CA ILE A 206 -13.84 -8.28 -23.31
C ILE A 206 -15.04 -8.98 -23.93
N ALA A 207 -15.83 -8.23 -24.71
CA ALA A 207 -16.97 -8.79 -25.43
C ALA A 207 -16.51 -9.64 -26.63
N GLY A 208 -17.20 -10.75 -26.89
CA GLY A 208 -16.92 -11.61 -28.05
C GLY A 208 -15.89 -12.73 -27.82
N VAL A 209 -15.42 -12.90 -26.58
CA VAL A 209 -14.68 -14.10 -26.17
C VAL A 209 -15.64 -15.31 -26.25
N PRO A 210 -15.28 -16.39 -26.96
CA PRO A 210 -16.12 -17.58 -27.01
C PRO A 210 -16.36 -18.19 -25.62
N THR A 211 -17.55 -18.75 -25.40
CA THR A 211 -17.90 -19.43 -24.14
C THR A 211 -17.93 -20.93 -24.38
N TRP A 212 -16.88 -21.63 -23.96
CA TRP A 212 -16.67 -23.04 -24.27
C TRP A 212 -16.63 -23.96 -23.06
N THR A 213 -16.81 -25.24 -23.35
CA THR A 213 -16.60 -26.41 -22.50
C THR A 213 -15.84 -27.43 -23.33
N SER A 214 -15.19 -28.40 -22.69
CA SER A 214 -14.74 -29.64 -23.34
C SER A 214 -15.94 -30.36 -23.96
N THR A 215 -15.73 -30.99 -25.12
CA THR A 215 -16.76 -31.75 -25.85
C THR A 215 -16.28 -33.08 -26.40
N ASP A 216 -14.99 -33.38 -26.34
CA ASP A 216 -14.45 -34.68 -26.64
C ASP A 216 -14.69 -35.69 -25.49
N PRO A 217 -14.63 -37.00 -25.78
CA PRO A 217 -14.80 -38.01 -24.76
C PRO A 217 -13.50 -38.21 -23.96
N GLY A 218 -13.49 -37.95 -22.66
CA GLY A 218 -12.36 -38.32 -21.79
C GLY A 218 -12.26 -39.83 -21.47
N ASN A 219 -11.32 -40.17 -20.59
CA ASN A 219 -11.05 -41.49 -20.00
C ASN A 219 -10.55 -42.56 -20.98
N ALA A 220 -9.86 -42.16 -22.04
CA ALA A 220 -9.24 -43.07 -22.99
C ALA A 220 -7.80 -43.46 -22.59
N SER A 221 -7.26 -44.49 -23.24
CA SER A 221 -5.84 -44.85 -23.11
C SER A 221 -4.93 -44.12 -24.11
N THR A 222 -5.51 -43.34 -25.03
CA THR A 222 -4.78 -42.62 -26.08
C THR A 222 -3.99 -41.48 -25.46
N LYS A 223 -2.68 -41.43 -25.69
CA LYS A 223 -1.81 -40.39 -25.12
C LYS A 223 -1.40 -39.35 -26.17
N TYR A 224 -1.03 -38.18 -25.68
CA TYR A 224 -0.44 -37.11 -26.49
C TYR A 224 0.77 -37.61 -27.29
N PRO A 225 0.91 -37.23 -28.58
CA PRO A 225 0.07 -36.29 -29.36
C PRO A 225 -1.13 -36.94 -30.09
N ASN A 226 -1.40 -38.22 -29.86
CA ASN A 226 -2.40 -38.96 -30.64
C ASN A 226 -3.85 -38.74 -30.18
N ASN A 227 -4.04 -38.05 -29.05
CA ASN A 227 -5.35 -37.66 -28.52
C ASN A 227 -5.77 -36.24 -28.93
N VAL A 228 -5.03 -35.54 -29.80
CA VAL A 228 -5.36 -34.16 -30.17
C VAL A 228 -6.54 -34.11 -31.15
N GLY A 229 -7.54 -33.27 -30.86
CA GLY A 229 -8.73 -33.05 -31.67
C GLY A 229 -9.94 -33.78 -31.12
N SER A 230 -10.78 -34.34 -31.99
CA SER A 230 -12.04 -34.98 -31.55
C SER A 230 -11.86 -36.42 -31.06
N VAL A 231 -10.62 -36.84 -30.78
CA VAL A 231 -10.28 -38.20 -30.37
C VAL A 231 -10.35 -38.24 -28.86
N ALA A 232 -10.85 -39.35 -28.31
CA ALA A 232 -10.92 -39.51 -26.88
C ALA A 232 -9.53 -39.42 -26.23
N ASP A 233 -9.40 -38.58 -25.22
CA ASP A 233 -8.17 -38.22 -24.52
C ASP A 233 -8.04 -38.97 -23.18
N PRO A 234 -6.84 -38.98 -22.55
CA PRO A 234 -6.60 -39.72 -21.33
C PRO A 234 -6.99 -38.96 -20.06
N TRP A 235 -7.52 -37.74 -20.18
CA TRP A 235 -7.97 -36.93 -19.05
C TRP A 235 -9.40 -37.35 -18.66
N ASP A 236 -9.91 -36.81 -17.55
CA ASP A 236 -11.31 -37.02 -17.19
C ASP A 236 -12.23 -36.40 -18.26
N TYR A 237 -13.55 -36.58 -18.15
CA TYR A 237 -14.54 -35.87 -19.01
C TYR A 237 -14.48 -34.32 -18.94
N TRP A 238 -13.47 -33.76 -18.28
CA TRP A 238 -13.27 -32.35 -18.10
C TRP A 238 -11.79 -32.01 -18.20
N ASP A 239 -11.43 -31.32 -19.29
CA ASP A 239 -10.07 -30.84 -19.58
C ASP A 239 -9.52 -29.79 -18.60
N GLY A 240 -10.33 -29.33 -17.64
CA GLY A 240 -9.89 -28.36 -16.65
C GLY A 240 -10.14 -26.90 -17.05
N CYS A 241 -10.35 -26.07 -16.03
CA CYS A 241 -10.72 -24.67 -16.23
C CYS A 241 -9.60 -23.85 -16.91
N SER A 242 -8.33 -24.16 -16.64
CA SER A 242 -7.18 -23.40 -17.15
C SER A 242 -6.99 -23.53 -18.67
N PRO A 243 -6.88 -24.75 -19.26
CA PRO A 243 -6.71 -24.88 -20.70
C PRO A 243 -7.95 -24.43 -21.48
N ILE A 244 -9.16 -24.66 -20.94
CA ILE A 244 -10.41 -24.18 -21.55
C ILE A 244 -10.47 -22.64 -21.53
N ALA A 245 -10.14 -21.99 -20.41
CA ALA A 245 -10.15 -20.53 -20.36
C ALA A 245 -9.09 -19.92 -21.30
N ALA A 246 -7.91 -20.53 -21.38
CA ALA A 246 -6.85 -20.09 -22.27
C ALA A 246 -7.21 -20.29 -23.75
N SER A 247 -7.88 -21.39 -24.12
CA SER A 247 -8.33 -21.62 -25.50
C SER A 247 -9.36 -20.58 -25.95
N MET A 248 -10.26 -20.14 -25.05
CA MET A 248 -11.20 -19.05 -25.33
C MET A 248 -10.46 -17.74 -25.66
N VAL A 249 -9.34 -17.46 -24.99
CA VAL A 249 -8.52 -16.26 -25.27
C VAL A 249 -7.82 -16.39 -26.62
N VAL A 250 -7.26 -17.56 -26.94
CA VAL A 250 -6.64 -17.80 -28.26
C VAL A 250 -7.67 -17.62 -29.38
N ALA A 251 -8.85 -18.21 -29.23
CA ALA A 251 -9.92 -18.14 -30.21
C ALA A 251 -10.63 -16.78 -30.29
N TYR A 252 -10.45 -15.93 -29.28
CA TYR A 252 -10.85 -14.53 -29.36
C TYR A 252 -10.02 -13.79 -30.40
N TYR A 253 -8.70 -13.99 -30.40
CA TYR A 253 -7.77 -13.34 -31.34
C TYR A 253 -7.68 -14.03 -32.69
N ASP A 254 -7.90 -15.35 -32.75
CA ASP A 254 -7.80 -16.13 -33.96
C ASP A 254 -9.04 -17.01 -34.16
N SER A 255 -9.92 -16.58 -35.05
CA SER A 255 -11.23 -17.21 -35.27
C SER A 255 -11.16 -18.59 -35.90
N GLN A 256 -10.01 -19.02 -36.45
CA GLN A 256 -9.88 -20.35 -37.05
C GLN A 256 -10.07 -21.46 -36.00
N PHE A 257 -9.67 -21.20 -34.75
CA PHE A 257 -9.82 -22.14 -33.64
C PHE A 257 -11.26 -22.31 -33.15
N ARG A 258 -12.25 -21.61 -33.75
CA ARG A 258 -13.66 -21.71 -33.34
C ARG A 258 -14.41 -22.88 -33.96
N THR A 259 -13.80 -23.63 -34.86
CA THR A 259 -14.38 -24.88 -35.37
C THR A 259 -14.29 -25.97 -34.31
N SER A 260 -15.24 -26.92 -34.30
CA SER A 260 -15.28 -27.97 -33.26
C SER A 260 -13.97 -28.74 -33.15
N TYR A 261 -13.36 -29.11 -34.28
CA TYR A 261 -12.10 -29.84 -34.28
C TYR A 261 -10.93 -29.01 -33.73
N LEU A 262 -10.74 -27.78 -34.24
CA LEU A 262 -9.62 -26.94 -33.81
C LEU A 262 -9.78 -26.42 -32.38
N ARG A 263 -11.02 -26.33 -31.88
CA ARG A 263 -11.32 -26.00 -30.48
C ARG A 263 -10.81 -27.09 -29.55
N GLU A 264 -11.17 -28.35 -29.78
CA GLU A 264 -10.66 -29.45 -28.95
C GLU A 264 -9.13 -29.52 -29.09
N SER A 265 -8.61 -29.50 -30.32
CA SER A 265 -7.16 -29.56 -30.54
C SER A 265 -6.38 -28.49 -29.76
N ILE A 266 -6.87 -27.24 -29.68
CA ILE A 266 -6.17 -26.21 -28.89
C ILE A 266 -6.34 -26.42 -27.39
N ILE A 267 -7.48 -26.95 -26.92
CA ILE A 267 -7.67 -27.31 -25.51
C ILE A 267 -6.69 -28.41 -25.13
N ASP A 268 -6.56 -29.46 -25.94
CA ASP A 268 -5.66 -30.61 -25.69
C ASP A 268 -4.20 -30.19 -25.64
N ILE A 269 -3.79 -29.37 -26.62
CA ILE A 269 -2.44 -28.82 -26.68
C ILE A 269 -2.17 -27.98 -25.44
N LEU A 270 -3.11 -27.14 -25.01
CA LEU A 270 -2.96 -26.32 -23.80
C LEU A 270 -2.97 -27.16 -22.54
N HIS A 271 -3.80 -28.20 -22.45
CA HIS A 271 -3.86 -29.11 -21.32
C HIS A 271 -2.51 -29.81 -21.11
N PHE A 272 -1.92 -30.33 -22.19
CA PHE A 272 -0.59 -30.91 -22.16
C PHE A 272 0.50 -29.87 -21.84
N THR A 273 0.47 -28.72 -22.51
CA THR A 273 1.49 -27.67 -22.36
C THR A 273 1.50 -27.05 -20.96
N MET A 274 0.33 -26.89 -20.35
CA MET A 274 0.17 -26.36 -19.00
C MET A 274 0.41 -27.41 -17.91
N GLY A 275 0.55 -28.69 -18.27
CA GLY A 275 0.73 -29.77 -17.31
C GLY A 275 -0.46 -29.93 -16.37
N THR A 276 -1.69 -29.65 -16.84
CA THR A 276 -2.90 -29.80 -16.01
C THR A 276 -3.38 -31.23 -15.91
N ASN A 277 -2.57 -32.19 -16.37
CA ASN A 277 -2.79 -33.62 -16.21
C ASN A 277 -2.83 -33.91 -14.70
N ASN A 278 -3.97 -34.34 -14.18
CA ASN A 278 -4.08 -34.85 -12.82
C ASN A 278 -3.35 -36.22 -12.76
N GLU A 279 -2.03 -36.21 -12.83
CA GLU A 279 -1.18 -37.35 -12.48
C GLU A 279 -0.38 -36.99 -11.22
N THR A 280 -0.94 -37.33 -10.06
CA THR A 280 -0.18 -37.94 -8.96
C THR A 280 -0.44 -39.43 -8.97
#